data_AF-A0A7V9P1I1-F1
#
_entry.id   AF-A0A7V9P1I1-F1
#
_cell.length_a   1.000
_cell.length_b   1.000
_cell.length_c   1.000
_cell.angle_alpha   90.00
_cell.angle_beta   90.00
_cell.angle_gamma   90.00
#
_symmetry.space_group_name_H-M   'P 1'
#
loop_
_entity.id
_entity.type
_entity.pdbx_description
1 polymer ?
#
loop_
_entity_poly.entity_id
_entity_poly.type
_entity_poly.pdbx_seq_one_letter_code
_entity_poly.pdbx_strand_id
1 'polypeptide(L)' 'MFKLDRTTHSSGKITDFKKESDNYKHMTLQQIGEVFSYLQSVAYNYPIDKPLKMDKTIFSVR' A
#
# COMPACT_ATOMS: atom_id res chain seq x y z
N MET A 1 7.05 -4.49 -24.44
CA MET A 1 7.74 -3.83 -23.31
C MET A 1 6.80 -2.80 -22.72
N PHE A 2 6.16 -3.10 -21.59
CA PHE A 2 5.24 -2.18 -20.93
C PHE A 2 6.06 -1.13 -20.15
N LYS A 3 6.16 0.09 -20.67
CA LYS A 3 6.77 1.20 -19.92
C LYS A 3 5.74 1.68 -18.90
N LEU A 4 6.10 1.61 -17.62
CA LEU A 4 5.34 2.27 -16.56
C LEU A 4 5.40 3.78 -16.81
N ASP A 5 4.23 4.37 -17.06
CA ASP A 5 4.08 5.82 -17.12
C ASP A 5 4.31 6.38 -15.71
N ARG A 6 5.38 7.15 -15.54
CA ARG A 6 5.76 7.76 -14.26
C ARG A 6 5.03 9.09 -14.01
N THR A 7 4.28 9.58 -15.00
CA THR A 7 3.59 10.88 -14.91
C THR A 7 2.26 10.80 -14.15
N THR A 8 1.67 9.62 -14.01
CA THR A 8 0.44 9.39 -13.25
C THR A 8 0.69 9.20 -11.74
N HIS A 9 1.95 9.20 -11.30
CA HIS A 9 2.29 8.98 -9.90
C HIS A 9 2.03 10.24 -9.06
N SER A 10 0.81 10.35 -8.53
CA SER A 10 0.48 11.31 -7.47
C SER A 10 1.02 10.80 -6.13
N SER A 11 2.35 10.85 -5.97
CA SER A 11 2.93 10.82 -4.63
C SER A 11 2.56 12.16 -3.99
N GLY A 12 1.79 12.13 -2.89
CA GLY A 12 1.37 13.33 -2.17
C GLY A 12 2.52 14.28 -1.80
N LYS A 13 2.22 15.43 -1.20
CA LYS A 13 3.29 16.37 -0.82
C LYS A 13 4.21 15.71 0.21
N ILE A 14 5.52 15.90 0.07
CA ILE A 14 6.55 15.36 0.99
C ILE A 14 6.24 15.73 2.46
N THR A 15 5.65 16.90 2.68
CA THR A 15 5.22 17.39 4.00
C THR A 15 4.15 16.52 4.65
N ASP A 16 3.27 15.94 3.84
CA ASP A 16 2.12 15.18 4.33
C ASP A 16 2.59 13.78 4.75
N PHE A 17 3.50 13.18 3.97
CA PHE A 17 4.15 11.93 4.35
C PHE A 17 4.99 12.04 5.62
N LYS A 18 5.62 13.19 5.87
CA LYS A 18 6.39 13.43 7.09
C LYS A 18 5.51 13.42 8.33
N LYS A 19 4.38 14.12 8.28
CA LYS A 19 3.37 14.14 9.36
C LYS A 19 2.82 12.74 9.61
N GLU A 20 2.55 12.00 8.53
CA GLU A 20 2.03 10.65 8.63
C GLU A 20 3.05 9.68 9.24
N SER A 21 4.33 9.81 8.89
CA SER A 21 5.40 9.01 9.49
C SER A 21 5.54 9.23 11.00
N ASP A 22 5.25 10.43 11.50
CA ASP A 22 5.31 10.72 12.94
C ASP A 22 4.29 9.89 13.74
N ASN A 23 3.14 9.55 13.14
CA ASN A 23 2.08 8.74 13.76
C ASN A 23 2.53 7.30 14.07
N TYR A 24 3.51 6.78 13.34
CA TYR A 24 3.99 5.39 13.48
C TYR A 24 5.23 5.25 14.37
N LYS A 25 5.84 6.36 14.82
CA LYS A 25 7.14 6.34 15.55
C LYS A 25 7.14 5.51 16.83
N HIS A 26 5.99 5.38 17.48
CA HIS A 26 5.84 4.67 18.75
C HIS A 26 5.16 3.31 18.61
N MET A 27 4.88 2.88 17.38
CA MET A 27 4.20 1.61 17.11
C MET A 27 5.21 0.47 16.94
N THR A 28 4.81 -0.73 17.33
CA THR A 28 5.54 -1.94 16.99
C THR A 28 5.33 -2.30 15.53
N LEU A 29 6.25 -3.07 14.93
CA LEU A 29 6.10 -3.53 13.54
C LEU A 29 4.80 -4.30 13.30
N GLN A 30 4.31 -5.02 14.31
CA GLN A 30 3.03 -5.72 14.24
C GLN A 30 1.86 -4.75 14.12
N GLN A 31 1.80 -3.73 14.99
CA GLN A 31 0.77 -2.70 14.96
C GLN A 31 0.80 -1.92 13.63
N ILE A 32 1.99 -1.62 13.13
CA ILE A 32 2.16 -1.01 11.81
C ILE A 32 1.55 -1.94 10.74
N GLY A 33 1.87 -3.24 10.77
CA GLY A 33 1.30 -4.22 9.84
C GLY A 33 -0.23 -4.28 9.87
N GLU A 34 -0.84 -4.19 11.06
CA GLU A 34 -2.29 -4.16 11.24
C GLU A 34 -2.92 -2.89 10.64
N VAL A 35 -2.34 -1.72 10.90
CA VAL A 35 -2.82 -0.45 10.33
C VAL A 35 -2.72 -0.47 8.80
N PHE A 36 -1.59 -0.91 8.25
CA PHE A 36 -1.42 -1.01 6.79
C PHE A 36 -2.41 -2.02 6.18
N SER A 37 -2.68 -3.13 6.84
CA SER A 37 -3.67 -4.12 6.39
C SER A 37 -5.08 -3.54 6.38
N TYR A 38 -5.45 -2.76 7.40
CA TYR A 38 -6.72 -2.05 7.47
C TYR A 38 -6.86 -1.00 6.35
N LEU A 39 -5.82 -0.18 6.16
CA LEU A 39 -5.83 0.85 5.10
C LEU A 39 -5.99 0.23 3.71
N GLN A 40 -5.35 -0.92 3.44
CA GLN A 40 -5.56 -1.63 2.18
C GLN A 40 -6.97 -2.19 2.05
N SER A 41 -7.54 -2.75 3.13
CA SER A 41 -8.92 -3.25 3.17
C SER A 41 -9.93 -2.17 2.81
N VAL A 42 -9.76 -0.97 3.36
CA VAL A 42 -10.60 0.20 3.04
C VAL A 42 -10.39 0.64 1.60
N ALA A 43 -9.14 0.76 1.14
CA ALA A 43 -8.81 1.26 -0.20
C ALA A 43 -9.35 0.38 -1.33
N TYR A 44 -9.32 -0.95 -1.15
CA TYR A 44 -9.74 -1.92 -2.16
C TYR A 44 -11.05 -2.63 -1.82
N ASN A 45 -11.76 -2.17 -0.77
CA ASN A 45 -13.06 -2.67 -0.33
C ASN A 45 -13.12 -4.22 -0.19
N TYR A 46 -12.27 -4.77 0.66
CA TYR A 46 -12.26 -6.20 0.98
C TYR A 46 -12.26 -6.42 2.51
N PRO A 47 -12.77 -7.56 3.03
CA PRO A 47 -12.76 -7.83 4.47
C PRO A 47 -11.33 -8.06 4.96
N ILE A 48 -10.97 -7.54 6.14
CA ILE A 48 -9.61 -7.67 6.73
C ILE A 48 -9.10 -9.12 6.71
N ASP A 49 -9.96 -10.09 7.02
CA ASP A 49 -9.60 -11.52 7.07
C ASP A 49 -9.48 -12.19 5.68
N LYS A 50 -9.83 -11.45 4.62
CA LYS A 50 -9.85 -11.95 3.24
C LYS A 50 -9.12 -10.98 2.30
N PRO A 51 -7.79 -10.89 2.41
CA PRO A 51 -7.00 -10.02 1.54
C PRO A 51 -7.12 -10.45 0.08
N LEU A 52 -7.15 -9.45 -0.80
CA LEU A 52 -7.11 -9.67 -2.24
C LEU A 52 -5.78 -10.34 -2.61
N LYS A 53 -5.86 -11.43 -3.36
CA LYS A 53 -4.68 -12.14 -3.87
C LYS A 53 -4.29 -11.54 -5.21
N MET A 54 -3.01 -11.21 -5.35
CA MET A 54 -2.45 -10.81 -6.64
C MET A 54 -2.63 -11.94 -7.65
N ASP A 55 -3.21 -11.65 -8.81
CA ASP A 55 -3.27 -12.58 -9.92
C ASP A 55 -1.86 -12.76 -10.51
N LYS A 56 -1.32 -13.98 -10.38
CA LYS A 56 0.03 -14.33 -10.84
C LYS A 56 0.06 -14.82 -12.28
N THR A 57 -1.08 -14.96 -12.95
CA THR A 57 -1.15 -15.52 -14.31
C THR A 57 -0.53 -14.60 -15.37
N ILE A 58 -0.51 -13.29 -15.14
CA ILE A 58 0.01 -12.29 -16.09
C ILE A 58 1.54 -12.14 -15.98
N PHE A 59 2.14 -12.51 -14.85
CA PHE A 59 3.58 -12.40 -14.61
C PHE A 59 4.33 -13.68 -15.06
N SER A 60 4.11 -14.10 -16.30
CA SER A 60 5.06 -14.97 -16.99
C SER A 60 6.20 -14.09 -17.50
N VAL A 61 7.25 -13.94 -16.69
CA VAL A 61 8.54 -13.49 -17.21
C VAL A 61 9.08 -14.64 -18.06
N ARG A 62 9.04 -14.47 -19.39
CA ARG A 62 9.93 -15.20 -20.29
C ARG A 62 11.22 -14.42 -20.45
#